data_AF-A0A7R9QA82-F1
#
_entry.id   AF-A0A7R9QA82-F1
#
_cell.length_a   1.000
_cell.length_b   1.000
_cell.length_c   1.000
_cell.angle_alpha   90.00
_cell.angle_beta   90.00
_cell.angle_gamma   90.00
#
_symmetry.space_group_name_H-M   'P 1'
#
loop_
_entity.id
_entity.type
_entity.pdbx_description
1 polymer ?
#
loop_
_entity_poly.entity_id
_entity_poly.type
_entity_poly.pdbx_seq_one_letter_code
_entity_poly.pdbx_strand_id
1 'polypeptide(L)' 'MGRQVTGAANPTVLYVSGGNTQVIAYSHRRYRIFGETLDIAVGNCLDRFARVLKLSNDPSPGYNIEQMAKK' A
#
# COMPACT_ATOMS: atom_id res chain seq x y z
N MET A 1 -4.22 5.89 -12.03
CA MET A 1 -3.54 4.59 -12.18
C MET A 1 -4.50 3.41 -12.13
N GLY A 2 -5.15 3.04 -11.00
CA GLY A 2 -5.94 1.79 -10.90
C GLY A 2 -6.98 1.54 -12.00
N ARG A 3 -7.91 2.49 -12.23
CA ARG A 3 -8.94 2.40 -13.29
C ARG A 3 -8.34 2.26 -14.70
N GLN A 4 -7.29 3.03 -14.99
CA GLN A 4 -6.68 3.07 -16.31
C GLN A 4 -5.81 1.84 -16.61
N VAL A 5 -5.08 1.34 -15.60
CA VAL A 5 -4.17 0.20 -15.75
C VAL A 5 -4.93 -1.12 -15.82
N THR A 6 -6.01 -1.27 -15.06
CA THR A 6 -6.80 -2.52 -15.01
C THR A 6 -7.94 -2.57 -16.02
N GLY A 7 -8.34 -1.43 -16.59
CA GLY A 7 -9.55 -1.33 -17.41
C GLY A 7 -10.87 -1.48 -16.64
N ALA A 8 -10.83 -1.57 -15.31
CA ALA A 8 -12.04 -1.70 -14.50
C ALA A 8 -12.90 -0.44 -14.57
N ALA A 9 -14.19 -0.58 -14.90
CA ALA A 9 -15.07 0.57 -15.19
C ALA A 9 -15.36 1.46 -13.96
N ASN A 10 -15.72 0.86 -12.82
CA ASN A 10 -16.02 1.59 -11.59
C ASN A 10 -15.45 0.88 -10.34
N PRO A 11 -14.11 0.82 -10.19
CA PRO A 11 -13.49 0.07 -9.12
C PRO A 11 -13.54 0.83 -7.79
N THR A 12 -13.59 0.06 -6.70
CA THR A 12 -13.08 0.49 -5.40
C THR A 12 -11.59 0.18 -5.37
N VAL A 13 -10.76 1.18 -5.12
CA VAL A 13 -9.31 1.10 -5.21
C VAL A 13 -8.73 1.05 -3.80
N LEU A 14 -8.02 -0.02 -3.48
CA LEU A 14 -7.13 -0.08 -2.33
C LEU A 14 -5.77 0.51 -2.74
N TYR A 15 -5.48 1.71 -2.27
CA TYR A 15 -4.22 2.41 -2.52
C TYR A 15 -3.25 2.16 -1.36
N VAL A 16 -2.21 1.38 -1.65
CA VAL A 16 -1.14 1.04 -0.70
C VAL A 16 0.20 1.48 -1.26
N SER A 17 0.96 2.24 -0.46
CA SER A 17 2.32 2.69 -0.77
C SER A 17 3.14 2.86 0.52
N GLY A 18 4.39 3.30 0.40
CA GLY A 18 5.20 3.69 1.55
C GLY A 18 4.63 4.89 2.35
N GLY A 19 3.77 5.70 1.73
CA GLY A 19 3.21 6.91 2.35
C GLY A 19 1.69 6.91 2.53
N ASN A 20 0.95 5.99 1.90
CA ASN A 20 -0.51 5.98 1.91
C ASN A 20 -1.07 4.57 2.11
N THR A 21 -2.22 4.49 2.78
CA THR A 21 -3.04 3.27 2.89
C THR A 21 -4.50 3.72 2.97
N GLN A 22 -5.20 3.65 1.83
CA GLN A 22 -6.53 4.25 1.65
C GLN A 22 -7.43 3.39 0.78
N VAL A 23 -8.73 3.39 1.07
CA VAL A 23 -9.79 2.83 0.23
C VAL A 23 -10.49 3.98 -0.48
N ILE A 24 -10.37 4.05 -1.80
CA ILE A 24 -10.83 5.17 -2.62
C ILE A 24 -11.85 4.68 -3.65
N ALA A 25 -12.99 5.34 -3.77
CA ALA A 25 -13.97 5.05 -4.81
C ALA A 25 -14.58 6.33 -5.40
N TYR A 26 -15.11 6.23 -6.62
CA TYR A 26 -15.81 7.33 -7.26
C TYR A 26 -17.26 7.39 -6.76
N SER A 27 -17.64 8.49 -6.11
CA SER A 27 -18.96 8.69 -5.53
C SER A 27 -19.35 10.17 -5.55
N HIS A 28 -20.61 10.47 -5.86
CA HIS A 28 -21.13 11.84 -5.95
C HIS A 28 -20.26 12.74 -6.85
N ARG A 29 -19.95 12.24 -8.05
CA ARG A 29 -19.16 12.92 -9.09
C ARG A 29 -17.70 13.25 -8.70
N ARG A 30 -17.14 12.65 -7.64
CA ARG A 30 -15.73 12.83 -7.22
C ARG A 30 -15.12 11.53 -6.72
N TYR A 31 -13.80 11.41 -6.74
CA TYR A 31 -13.12 10.38 -5.96
C TYR A 31 -13.13 10.78 -4.48
N ARG A 32 -13.42 9.81 -3.61
CA ARG A 32 -13.49 10.01 -2.16
C ARG A 32 -12.76 8.88 -1.44
N ILE A 33 -12.15 9.21 -0.32
CA ILE A 33 -11.59 8.25 0.63
C ILE A 33 -12.74 7.75 1.50
N PHE A 34 -12.98 6.44 1.47
CA PHE A 34 -13.99 5.76 2.30
C PHE A 34 -13.39 5.19 3.58
N GLY A 35 -12.08 4.96 3.60
CA GLY A 35 -11.34 4.57 4.78
C GLY A 35 -9.86 4.80 4.54
N GLU A 36 -9.13 5.14 5.60
CA GLU A 36 -7.69 5.32 5.56
C GLU A 36 -7.06 4.93 6.89
N THR A 37 -5.75 4.67 6.85
CA THR A 37 -4.98 4.49 8.08
C THR A 37 -4.95 5.78 8.89
N LEU A 38 -5.01 5.68 10.23
CA LEU A 38 -4.98 6.82 11.14
C LEU A 38 -3.58 7.15 11.65
N ASP A 39 -2.63 6.22 11.50
CA ASP A 39 -1.28 6.32 12.02
C ASP A 39 -0.25 6.40 10.89
N ILE A 40 0.24 5.26 10.41
CA ILE A 40 1.25 5.14 9.36
C ILE A 40 0.74 4.25 8.25
N ALA A 41 1.24 4.50 7.04
CA ALA A 41 0.97 3.63 5.91
C ALA A 41 1.61 2.25 6.12
N VAL A 42 0.96 1.21 5.60
CA VAL A 42 1.46 -0.17 5.72
C VAL A 42 2.84 -0.34 5.09
N GLY A 43 3.15 0.37 3.99
CA GLY A 43 4.51 0.35 3.43
C GLY A 43 5.55 0.90 4.41
N ASN A 44 5.25 2.01 5.09
CA ASN A 44 6.13 2.56 6.14
C ASN A 44 6.26 1.60 7.32
N CYS A 45 5.16 0.97 7.73
CA CYS A 45 5.15 -0.02 8.81
C CYS A 45 6.12 -1.16 8.51
N LEU A 46 6.08 -1.71 7.29
CA LEU A 46 7.00 -2.75 6.82
C LEU A 46 8.44 -2.24 6.75
N ASP A 47 8.68 -1.03 6.24
CA ASP A 47 10.03 -0.44 6.19
C ASP A 47 10.64 -0.27 7.58
N ARG A 48 9.84 0.16 8.56
CA ARG A 48 10.27 0.30 9.97
C ARG A 48 10.56 -1.07 10.58
N PHE A 49 9.70 -2.04 10.33
CA PHE A 49 9.89 -3.41 10.79
C PHE A 49 11.18 -4.03 10.24
N ALA A 50 11.43 -3.93 8.93
CA ALA A 50 12.66 -4.39 8.29
C ALA A 50 13.90 -3.74 8.91
N ARG A 51 13.85 -2.44 9.19
CA ARG A 51 14.94 -1.70 9.81
C ARG A 51 15.25 -2.18 11.22
N VAL A 52 14.21 -2.42 12.04
CA VAL A 52 14.38 -2.96 13.41
C VAL A 52 15.05 -4.33 13.37
N LEU A 53 14.70 -5.16 12.39
CA LEU A 53 15.29 -6.48 12.19
C LEU A 53 16.62 -6.48 11.41
N LYS A 54 17.14 -5.30 11.05
CA LYS A 54 18.38 -5.13 10.25
C LYS A 54 18.36 -5.90 8.93
N LEU A 55 17.21 -6.02 8.29
CA LEU A 55 17.09 -6.60 6.96
C LEU A 55 17.69 -5.67 5.91
N SER A 56 18.20 -6.25 4.82
CA SER A 56 18.68 -5.48 3.68
C SER A 56 17.55 -4.63 3.08
N ASN A 57 17.90 -3.42 2.64
CA ASN A 57 17.00 -2.58 1.85
C ASN A 57 17.05 -2.91 0.36
N ASP A 58 18.07 -3.63 -0.12
CA ASP A 58 18.18 -4.01 -1.52
C ASP A 58 17.54 -5.38 -1.76
N PRO A 59 16.66 -5.55 -2.78
CA PRO A 59 16.15 -4.54 -3.72
C PRO A 59 15.04 -3.65 -3.13
N SER A 60 14.31 -4.14 -2.13
CA SER A 60 13.43 -3.31 -1.28
C SER A 60 13.20 -4.01 0.08
N PRO A 61 12.94 -3.27 1.17
CA PRO A 61 12.66 -3.87 2.48
C PRO A 61 11.43 -4.78 2.45
N GLY A 62 10.36 -4.34 1.79
CA GLY A 62 9.12 -5.11 1.65
C GLY A 62 9.32 -6.45 0.94
N TYR A 63 10.12 -6.48 -0.13
CA TYR A 63 10.46 -7.72 -0.83
C TYR A 63 11.20 -8.71 0.08
N ASN A 64 12.18 -8.23 0.86
CA ASN A 64 12.96 -9.07 1.75
C ASN A 64 12.11 -9.62 2.91
N ILE A 65 11.19 -8.81 3.45
CA ILE A 65 10.19 -9.31 4.43
C ILE A 65 9.36 -10.44 3.80
N GLU A 66 8.85 -10.25 2.59
CA GLU A 66 8.04 -11.26 1.90
C GLU A 66 8.80 -12.58 1.69
N GLN A 67 10.08 -12.52 1.29
CA GLN A 67 10.89 -13.74 1.08
C GLN A 67 11.13 -14.50 2.39
N MET A 68 11.35 -13.78 3.49
CA MET A 68 11.50 -14.43 4.80
C MET A 68 10.21 -15.05 5.31
N ALA A 69 9.05 -14.42 5.03
CA ALA A 69 7.75 -14.93 5.43
C ALA A 69 7.33 -16.22 4.70
N LYS A 70 7.97 -16.56 3.57
CA LYS A 70 7.75 -17.81 2.84
C LYS A 70 8.46 -19.02 3.44
N LYS A 71 9.40 -18.80 4.36
CA LYS A 71 10.12 -19.86 5.08
C LYS A 71 9.32 -20.29 6.31
#